data_AF-A0A3N0BLA4-F1
#
_entry.id   AF-A0A3N0BLA4-F1
#
_cell.length_a   1.000
_cell.length_b   1.000
_cell.length_c   1.000
_cell.angle_alpha   90.00
_cell.angle_beta   90.00
_cell.angle_gamma   90.00
#
_symmetry.space_group_name_H-M   'P 1'
#
loop_
_entity.id
_entity.type
_entity.pdbx_description
1 polymer ?
#
loop_
_entity_poly.entity_id
_entity_poly.type
_entity_poly.pdbx_seq_one_letter_code
_entity_poly.pdbx_strand_id
1 'polypeptide(L)'
;MGEAAAAAGKGIPKPTAEQEAKLLADIKKINSAFINRKTVDNARNQCTSILGGSPEATLVKTVKARFEGLGVESVSDLEAGQLLEIIRSNGFCK
;
A
#
# COMPACT_ATOMS: atom_id res chain seq x y z
N MET A 1 21.01 -24.62 -1.47
CA MET A 1 21.30 -23.97 -2.77
C MET A 1 20.01 -23.87 -3.54
N GLY A 2 19.65 -22.66 -3.94
CA GLY A 2 18.39 -22.34 -4.60
C GLY A 2 18.13 -20.84 -4.50
N GLU A 3 19.12 -20.05 -4.91
CA GLU A 3 18.98 -18.63 -5.19
C GLU A 3 17.83 -18.41 -6.17
N ALA A 4 16.82 -17.62 -5.77
CA ALA A 4 15.90 -16.98 -6.69
C ALA A 4 16.26 -15.50 -6.75
N ALA A 5 17.34 -15.19 -7.45
CA ALA A 5 17.66 -13.83 -7.85
C ALA A 5 17.01 -13.52 -9.20
N ALA A 6 16.42 -12.32 -9.26
CA ALA A 6 16.10 -11.52 -10.43
C ALA A 6 14.83 -11.86 -11.23
N ALA A 7 13.76 -11.12 -10.91
CA ALA A 7 13.13 -10.27 -11.92
C ALA A 7 13.05 -8.85 -11.38
N ALA A 8 14.09 -8.05 -11.63
CA ALA A 8 13.99 -6.59 -11.55
C ALA A 8 13.04 -6.13 -12.68
N GLY A 9 11.73 -6.26 -12.43
CA GLY A 9 10.72 -5.59 -13.23
C GLY A 9 10.85 -4.08 -13.00
N LYS A 10 11.20 -3.32 -14.03
CA LYS A 10 11.30 -1.85 -14.01
C LYS A 10 9.92 -1.17 -13.89
N GLY A 11 9.09 -1.59 -12.93
CA GLY A 11 7.72 -1.15 -12.78
C GLY A 11 7.23 -1.23 -11.34
N ILE A 12 6.28 -0.36 -11.02
CA ILE A 12 5.62 -0.32 -9.71
C ILE A 12 4.89 -1.66 -9.51
N PRO A 13 5.14 -2.42 -8.42
CA PRO A 13 4.52 -3.71 -8.16
C PRO A 13 3.00 -3.65 -8.38
N LYS A 14 2.44 -4.68 -8.99
CA LYS A 14 1.03 -4.71 -9.37
C LYS A 14 0.34 -5.93 -8.74
N PRO A 15 -0.78 -5.73 -8.00
CA PRO A 15 -1.57 -6.84 -7.49
C PRO A 15 -2.25 -7.61 -8.64
N THR A 16 -2.52 -8.90 -8.43
CA THR A 16 -3.49 -9.66 -9.24
C THR A 16 -4.92 -9.14 -8.98
N ALA A 17 -5.89 -9.56 -9.79
CA ALA A 17 -7.29 -9.19 -9.58
C ALA A 17 -7.82 -9.61 -8.19
N GLU A 18 -7.44 -10.80 -7.72
CA GLU A 18 -7.80 -11.29 -6.38
C GLU A 18 -7.14 -10.47 -5.27
N GLN A 19 -5.87 -10.13 -5.44
CA GLN A 19 -5.12 -9.28 -4.51
C GLN A 19 -5.70 -7.86 -4.45
N GLU A 20 -6.07 -7.29 -5.59
CA GLU A 20 -6.71 -5.98 -5.68
C GLU A 20 -8.08 -5.97 -4.99
N ALA A 21 -8.93 -6.97 -5.25
CA ALA A 21 -10.21 -7.11 -4.58
C ALA A 21 -10.05 -7.25 -3.06
N LYS A 22 -9.10 -8.07 -2.61
CA LYS A 22 -8.77 -8.22 -1.19
C LYS A 22 -8.25 -6.93 -0.58
N LEU A 23 -7.35 -6.23 -1.26
CA LEU A 23 -6.78 -4.95 -0.84
C LEU A 23 -7.89 -3.92 -0.59
N LEU A 24 -8.79 -3.76 -1.55
CA LEU A 24 -9.92 -2.83 -1.45
C LEU A 24 -10.88 -3.24 -0.33
N ALA A 25 -11.18 -4.54 -0.21
CA ALA A 25 -12.06 -5.04 0.86
C ALA A 25 -11.47 -4.79 2.26
N ASP A 26 -10.16 -4.98 2.44
CA ASP A 26 -9.51 -4.76 3.74
C ASP A 26 -9.36 -3.27 4.06
N ILE A 27 -8.97 -2.42 3.10
CA ILE A 27 -8.91 -0.96 3.29
C ILE A 27 -10.28 -0.40 3.66
N LYS A 28 -11.35 -0.91 3.04
CA LYS A 28 -12.73 -0.48 3.31
C LYS A 28 -13.15 -0.74 4.77
N LYS A 29 -12.59 -1.76 5.42
CA LYS A 29 -12.87 -2.07 6.84
C LYS A 29 -12.25 -1.05 7.80
N ILE A 30 -11.15 -0.39 7.40
CA ILE A 30 -10.57 0.71 8.17
C ILE A 30 -11.50 1.92 8.05
N ASN A 31 -11.68 2.38 6.81
CA ASN A 31 -12.49 3.55 6.51
C ASN A 31 -12.91 3.50 5.04
N SER A 32 -14.22 3.49 4.78
CA SER A 32 -14.75 3.42 3.42
C SER A 32 -14.38 4.63 2.56
N ALA A 33 -14.05 5.77 3.17
CA ALA A 33 -13.62 6.98 2.45
C ALA A 33 -12.22 6.84 1.82
N PHE A 34 -11.43 5.82 2.22
CA PHE A 34 -10.18 5.48 1.55
C PHE A 34 -10.38 4.75 0.21
N ILE A 35 -11.61 4.35 -0.14
CA ILE A 35 -11.92 3.67 -1.40
C ILE A 35 -12.26 4.68 -2.48
N ASN A 36 -11.34 4.88 -3.41
CA ASN A 36 -11.46 5.74 -4.57
C ASN A 36 -10.64 5.20 -5.75
N ARG A 37 -10.72 5.89 -6.89
CA ARG A 37 -10.03 5.46 -8.13
C ARG A 37 -8.51 5.35 -8.02
N LYS A 38 -7.88 5.98 -7.02
CA LYS A 38 -6.43 5.98 -6.80
C LYS A 38 -5.99 5.03 -5.69
N THR A 39 -6.91 4.37 -4.96
CA THR A 39 -6.55 3.54 -3.80
C THR A 39 -5.52 2.47 -4.15
N VAL A 40 -5.74 1.77 -5.27
CA VAL A 40 -4.81 0.73 -5.75
C VAL A 40 -3.48 1.35 -6.15
N ASP A 41 -3.48 2.43 -6.93
CA ASP A 41 -2.24 3.10 -7.36
C ASP A 41 -1.44 3.65 -6.16
N ASN A 42 -2.12 4.17 -5.15
CA ASN A 42 -1.50 4.63 -3.91
C ASN A 42 -0.86 3.47 -3.14
N ALA A 43 -1.54 2.34 -3.04
CA ALA A 43 -0.98 1.13 -2.42
C ALA A 43 0.25 0.63 -3.20
N ARG A 44 0.20 0.66 -4.53
CA ARG A 44 1.33 0.31 -5.40
C ARG A 44 2.51 1.26 -5.21
N ASN A 45 2.26 2.55 -5.14
CA ASN A 45 3.29 3.55 -4.83
C ASN A 45 3.84 3.41 -3.40
N GLN A 46 3.01 3.04 -2.43
CA GLN A 46 3.47 2.76 -1.07
C GLN A 46 4.37 1.53 -1.04
N CYS A 47 4.03 0.52 -1.83
CA CYS A 47 4.79 -0.70 -1.96
C CYS A 47 6.23 -0.45 -2.44
N THR A 48 6.45 0.50 -3.36
CA THR A 48 7.82 0.86 -3.77
C THR A 48 8.60 1.52 -2.63
N SER A 49 7.95 2.31 -1.78
CA SER A 49 8.58 2.87 -0.57
C SER A 49 8.93 1.78 0.45
N ILE A 50 8.07 0.76 0.60
CA ILE A 50 8.31 -0.41 1.48
C ILE A 50 9.51 -1.22 0.96
N LEU A 51 9.51 -1.57 -0.33
CA LEU A 51 10.60 -2.35 -0.95
C LEU A 51 11.91 -1.56 -1.03
N GLY A 52 11.83 -0.22 -1.11
CA GLY A 52 13.00 0.66 -1.04
C GLY A 52 13.64 0.79 0.34
N GLY A 53 13.10 0.11 1.37
CA GLY A 53 13.68 0.10 2.72
C GLY A 53 13.52 1.43 3.47
N SER A 54 12.48 2.21 3.15
CA SER A 54 12.22 3.46 3.87
C SER A 54 11.96 3.18 5.37
N PRO A 55 12.43 4.04 6.29
CA PRO A 55 12.16 3.88 7.72
C PRO A 55 10.66 3.89 8.05
N GLU A 56 10.23 3.21 9.11
CA GLU A 56 8.81 3.10 9.48
C GLU A 56 8.12 4.46 9.62
N ALA A 57 8.76 5.41 10.31
CA ALA A 57 8.24 6.77 10.46
C ALA A 57 8.05 7.48 9.10
N THR A 58 8.90 7.20 8.12
CA THR A 58 8.77 7.71 6.75
C THR A 58 7.66 7.00 6.00
N LEU A 59 7.50 5.68 6.19
CA LEU A 59 6.40 4.91 5.60
C LEU A 59 5.04 5.41 6.11
N VAL A 60 4.91 5.69 7.39
CA VAL A 60 3.70 6.27 8.00
C VAL A 60 3.39 7.64 7.41
N LYS A 61 4.38 8.54 7.33
CA LYS A 61 4.18 9.86 6.72
C LYS A 61 3.76 9.77 5.24
N THR A 62 4.38 8.87 4.49
CA THR A 62 4.10 8.73 3.05
C THR A 62 2.76 8.07 2.77
N VAL A 63 2.31 7.11 3.59
CA VAL A 63 0.97 6.52 3.42
C VAL A 63 -0.12 7.54 3.75
N LYS A 64 0.07 8.35 4.80
CA LYS A 64 -0.85 9.47 5.12
C LYS A 64 -0.99 10.40 3.93
N ALA A 65 0.13 10.92 3.43
CA ALA A 65 0.12 11.84 2.28
C ALA A 65 -0.52 11.26 1.02
N ARG A 66 -0.52 9.93 0.85
CA ARG A 66 -1.15 9.25 -0.30
C ARG A 66 -2.66 9.12 -0.14
N PHE A 67 -3.16 8.94 1.09
CA PHE A 67 -4.57 8.68 1.37
C PHE A 67 -5.34 9.92 1.84
N GLU A 68 -4.65 10.97 2.30
CA GLU A 68 -5.19 12.30 2.59
C GLU A 68 -5.61 13.03 1.31
N GLY A 69 -6.65 13.87 1.40
CA GLY A 69 -7.11 14.70 0.29
C GLY A 69 -7.87 13.94 -0.82
N LEU A 70 -8.13 12.65 -0.64
CA LEU A 70 -8.84 11.79 -1.60
C LEU A 70 -10.25 11.39 -1.12
N GLY A 71 -10.91 12.30 -0.38
CA GLY A 71 -12.19 12.05 0.29
C GLY A 71 -12.08 11.94 1.81
N VAL A 72 -10.86 12.03 2.35
CA VAL A 72 -10.57 12.10 3.78
C VAL A 72 -9.72 13.33 4.05
N GLU A 73 -10.11 14.15 5.03
CA GLU A 73 -9.40 15.38 5.40
C GLU A 73 -8.05 15.09 6.05
N SER A 74 -7.98 14.08 6.92
CA SER A 74 -6.75 13.67 7.58
C SER A 74 -6.73 12.16 7.85
N VAL A 75 -5.54 11.56 7.81
CA VAL A 75 -5.33 10.14 8.14
C VAL A 75 -4.64 10.07 9.50
N SER A 76 -5.26 9.40 10.46
CA SER A 76 -4.66 9.19 11.79
C SER A 76 -3.43 8.27 11.70
N ASP A 77 -2.52 8.35 12.67
CA ASP A 77 -1.35 7.47 12.69
C ASP A 77 -1.75 5.98 12.86
N LEU A 78 -2.88 5.72 13.54
CA LEU A 78 -3.47 4.38 13.65
C LEU A 78 -3.92 3.86 12.29
N GLU A 79 -4.73 4.63 11.56
CA GLU A 79 -5.19 4.26 10.20
C GLU A 79 -3.99 4.09 9.25
N ALA A 80 -3.00 4.97 9.35
CA ALA A 80 -1.77 4.87 8.57
C ALA A 80 -1.01 3.56 8.83
N GLY A 81 -0.89 3.15 10.10
CA GLY A 81 -0.32 1.87 10.48
C GLY A 81 -1.09 0.70 9.87
N GLN A 82 -2.42 0.70 10.01
CA GLN A 82 -3.27 -0.36 9.47
C GLN A 82 -3.21 -0.44 7.94
N LEU A 83 -3.17 0.70 7.24
CA LEU A 83 -2.99 0.77 5.79
C LEU A 83 -1.66 0.14 5.36
N LEU A 84 -0.56 0.45 6.07
CA LEU A 84 0.75 -0.15 5.80
C LEU A 84 0.73 -1.66 6.00
N GLU A 85 0.13 -2.15 7.08
CA GLU A 85 0.02 -3.59 7.36
C GLU A 85 -0.78 -4.33 6.30
N ILE A 86 -1.89 -3.75 5.84
CA ILE A 86 -2.69 -4.31 4.74
C ILE A 86 -1.86 -4.39 3.46
N ILE A 87 -1.16 -3.33 3.10
CA ILE A 87 -0.33 -3.27 1.88
C ILE A 87 0.78 -4.33 1.94
N ARG A 88 1.46 -4.46 3.08
CA ARG A 88 2.49 -5.50 3.31
C ARG A 88 1.91 -6.90 3.19
N SER A 89 0.77 -7.14 3.83
CA SER A 89 0.16 -8.47 3.96
C SER A 89 -0.59 -8.91 2.70
N ASN A 90 -0.82 -8.02 1.73
CA ASN A 90 -1.53 -8.35 0.49
C ASN A 90 -0.68 -9.23 -0.46
N GLY A 91 0.65 -9.25 -0.29
CA GLY A 91 1.54 -10.18 -0.99
C GLY A 91 1.93 -9.78 -2.42
N PHE A 92 1.58 -8.55 -2.85
CA PHE A 92 2.04 -7.98 -4.13
C PHE A 92 3.36 -7.20 -3.99
N CYS A 93 3.81 -6.93 -2.76
CA CYS A 93 5.11 -6.30 -2.50
C CYS A 93 6.25 -7.30 -2.52
N LYS A 94 6.69 -7.65 -3.72
CA LYS A 94 7.80 -8.57 -3.98
C LYS A 94 8.46 -8.25 -5.33
#